data_AF-G1W8M4-F1
#
_entry.id   AF-G1W8M4-F1
#
_cell.length_a   1.000
_cell.length_b   1.000
_cell.length_c   1.000
_cell.angle_alpha   90.00
_cell.angle_beta   90.00
_cell.angle_gamma   90.00
#
_symmetry.space_group_name_H-M   'P 1'
#
loop_
_entity.id
_entity.type
_entity.pdbx_description
1 polymer ?
#
loop_
_entity_poly.entity_id
_entity_poly.type
_entity_poly.pdbx_seq_one_letter_code
_entity_poly.pdbx_strand_id
1 'polypeptide(L)'
;MERRKCDYFQTGEYIYIANEWININVSYMFNNPCWHIYTQNTNFLNLGFHKEEDDYFGLYLPYGDNYDYSAYRKSCFCNYKGYKFQCLGLTDDRIITLDPSIEYQTMSGDHAMHGYDPHLDVKESELDDIWEERTPIEGFKFDVEPIVYLKKDGVWLVEL
;
A
#
# COMPACT_ATOMS: atom_id res chain seq x y z
N MET A 1 -11.15 -8.11 22.94
CA MET A 1 -11.56 -8.25 21.54
C MET A 1 -10.52 -7.48 20.74
N GLU A 2 -9.55 -8.16 20.16
CA GLU A 2 -8.54 -7.50 19.33
C GLU A 2 -9.25 -6.79 18.18
N ARG A 3 -9.14 -5.47 18.14
CA ARG A 3 -9.65 -4.68 17.03
C ARG A 3 -8.81 -5.09 15.82
N ARG A 4 -9.45 -5.59 14.75
CA ARG A 4 -8.77 -5.77 13.46
C ARG A 4 -8.18 -4.42 13.09
N LYS A 5 -6.85 -4.34 12.98
CA LYS A 5 -6.19 -3.18 12.40
C LYS A 5 -6.65 -3.13 10.95
N CYS A 6 -7.49 -2.17 10.61
CA CYS A 6 -7.97 -2.06 9.25
C CYS A 6 -6.89 -1.32 8.45
N ASP A 7 -6.01 -2.09 7.82
CA ASP A 7 -4.86 -1.63 7.03
C ASP A 7 -5.29 -1.04 5.66
N TYR A 8 -6.47 -0.40 5.57
CA TYR A 8 -7.04 0.11 4.32
C TYR A 8 -6.07 0.99 3.56
N PHE A 9 -5.43 1.90 4.28
CA PHE A 9 -4.54 2.89 3.72
C PHE A 9 -3.08 2.46 3.73
N GLN A 10 -2.78 1.23 4.13
CA GLN A 10 -1.43 0.71 4.10
C GLN A 10 -0.91 0.78 2.67
N THR A 11 0.16 1.54 2.49
CA THR A 11 0.95 1.53 1.28
C THR A 11 1.87 0.32 1.30
N GLY A 12 2.11 -0.24 0.12
CA GLY A 12 2.91 -1.44 0.03
C GLY A 12 3.03 -1.94 -1.39
N GLU A 13 3.92 -2.91 -1.54
CA GLU A 13 4.17 -3.63 -2.77
C GLU A 13 3.66 -5.05 -2.57
N TYR A 14 2.87 -5.53 -3.53
CA TYR A 14 2.14 -6.78 -3.43
C TYR A 14 2.36 -7.63 -4.67
N ILE A 15 2.50 -8.94 -4.48
CA ILE A 15 2.60 -9.95 -5.53
C ILE A 15 1.51 -11.00 -5.34
N TYR A 16 0.94 -11.50 -6.44
CA TYR A 16 -0.08 -12.54 -6.42
C TYR A 16 0.55 -13.93 -6.59
N ILE A 17 0.50 -14.73 -5.53
CA ILE A 17 1.03 -16.11 -5.51
C ILE A 17 0.01 -17.01 -4.80
N ALA A 18 -0.27 -18.17 -5.40
CA ALA A 18 -1.14 -19.20 -4.81
C ALA A 18 -2.50 -18.70 -4.31
N ASN A 19 -3.13 -17.84 -5.10
CA ASN A 19 -4.42 -17.20 -4.84
C ASN A 19 -4.44 -16.15 -3.72
N GLU A 20 -3.27 -15.65 -3.30
CA GLU A 20 -3.15 -14.62 -2.27
C GLU A 20 -2.27 -13.46 -2.74
N TRP A 21 -2.63 -12.25 -2.31
CA TRP A 21 -1.75 -11.07 -2.40
C TRP A 21 -0.87 -11.04 -1.16
N ILE A 22 0.44 -11.06 -1.35
CA ILE A 22 1.44 -11.07 -0.28
C ILE A 22 2.47 -9.97 -0.50
N ASN A 23 3.12 -9.54 0.58
CA ASN A 23 4.11 -8.46 0.51
C ASN A 23 5.34 -8.91 -0.27
N ILE A 24 5.81 -8.02 -1.13
CA ILE A 24 7.08 -8.11 -1.85
C ILE A 24 7.83 -6.81 -1.63
N ASN A 25 9.15 -6.85 -1.44
CA ASN A 25 9.98 -5.65 -1.33
C ASN A 25 11.32 -5.90 -2.00
N VAL A 26 11.99 -4.83 -2.42
CA VAL A 26 13.39 -4.92 -2.83
C VAL A 26 14.26 -5.18 -1.61
N SER A 27 15.08 -6.23 -1.69
CA SER A 27 16.09 -6.58 -0.69
C SER A 27 17.49 -6.43 -1.26
N TYR A 28 18.36 -5.84 -0.43
CA TYR A 28 19.78 -5.63 -0.70
C TYR A 28 20.66 -6.53 0.17
N MET A 29 20.11 -7.62 0.71
CA MET A 29 20.85 -8.55 1.57
C MET A 29 21.95 -9.32 0.83
N PHE A 30 21.85 -9.43 -0.49
CA PHE A 30 22.85 -10.08 -1.34
C PHE A 30 23.61 -9.05 -2.18
N ASN A 31 24.74 -9.46 -2.77
CA ASN A 31 25.55 -8.59 -3.64
C ASN A 31 24.76 -8.00 -4.82
N ASN A 32 23.75 -8.73 -5.29
CA ASN A 32 22.80 -8.26 -6.29
C ASN A 32 21.44 -8.06 -5.62
N PRO A 33 20.68 -7.01 -5.97
CA PRO A 33 19.33 -6.82 -5.46
C PRO A 33 18.47 -8.02 -5.83
N CYS A 34 17.51 -8.32 -4.97
CA CYS A 34 16.50 -9.34 -5.19
C CYS A 34 15.15 -8.83 -4.71
N TRP A 35 14.09 -9.44 -5.22
CA TRP A 35 12.77 -9.35 -4.62
C TRP A 35 12.71 -10.28 -3.43
N HIS A 36 12.30 -9.78 -2.28
CA HIS A 36 12.00 -10.54 -1.08
C HIS A 36 10.50 -10.56 -0.87
N ILE A 37 9.93 -11.76 -0.93
CA ILE A 37 8.51 -12.02 -0.75
C ILE A 37 8.37 -12.74 0.58
N TYR A 38 7.54 -12.23 1.48
CA TYR A 38 7.43 -12.80 2.82
C TYR A 38 5.98 -12.87 3.30
N THR A 39 5.71 -13.91 4.07
CA THR A 39 4.38 -14.21 4.61
C THR A 39 4.50 -15.03 5.88
N GLN A 40 3.51 -14.96 6.77
CA GLN A 40 3.38 -15.88 7.91
C GLN A 40 2.50 -17.10 7.58
N ASN A 41 1.98 -17.17 6.34
CA ASN A 41 1.11 -18.27 5.91
C ASN A 41 1.95 -19.53 5.63
N THR A 42 1.78 -20.55 6.48
CA THR A 42 2.52 -21.82 6.43
C THR A 42 2.28 -22.62 5.14
N ASN A 43 1.20 -22.34 4.40
CA ASN A 43 0.89 -23.00 3.13
C ASN A 43 1.97 -22.75 2.06
N PHE A 44 2.76 -21.69 2.19
CA PHE A 44 3.78 -21.31 1.21
C PHE A 44 5.06 -22.14 1.29
N LEU A 45 5.26 -22.96 2.33
CA LEU A 45 6.43 -23.85 2.44
C LEU A 45 6.59 -24.80 1.25
N ASN A 46 5.47 -25.25 0.66
CA ASN A 46 5.50 -26.14 -0.50
C ASN A 46 5.75 -25.41 -1.83
N LEU A 47 5.90 -24.08 -1.81
CA LEU A 47 6.06 -23.21 -2.99
C LEU A 47 7.47 -22.63 -3.09
N GLY A 48 8.45 -23.26 -2.44
CA GLY A 48 9.85 -22.83 -2.45
C GLY A 48 10.18 -21.75 -1.42
N PHE A 49 9.23 -21.38 -0.56
CA PHE A 49 9.51 -20.49 0.57
C PHE A 49 10.32 -21.24 1.63
N HIS A 50 11.25 -20.53 2.27
CA HIS A 50 12.06 -21.03 3.38
C HIS A 50 11.71 -20.30 4.66
N LYS A 51 12.00 -20.92 5.81
CA LYS A 51 11.79 -20.30 7.12
C LYS A 51 12.78 -19.15 7.30
N GLU A 52 12.27 -18.02 7.78
CA GLU A 52 13.04 -16.87 8.23
C GLU A 52 12.82 -16.65 9.74
N GLU A 53 13.36 -15.57 10.29
CA GLU A 53 13.15 -15.19 11.70
C GLU A 53 11.68 -14.79 11.96
N ASP A 54 11.28 -14.73 13.23
CA ASP A 54 9.96 -14.27 13.68
C ASP A 54 8.74 -14.98 13.04
N ASP A 55 8.87 -16.28 12.80
CA ASP A 55 7.84 -17.15 12.20
C ASP A 55 7.40 -16.73 10.77
N TYR A 56 8.25 -16.00 10.06
CA TYR A 56 8.03 -15.69 8.64
C TYR A 56 8.57 -16.78 7.71
N PHE A 57 7.99 -16.83 6.52
CA PHE A 57 8.46 -17.60 5.38
C PHE A 57 8.84 -16.63 4.26
N GLY A 58 10.03 -16.79 3.71
CA GLY A 58 10.58 -15.94 2.66
C GLY A 58 10.80 -16.66 1.32
N LEU A 59 10.72 -15.92 0.22
CA LEU A 59 11.15 -16.33 -1.10
C LEU A 59 11.95 -15.18 -1.73
N TYR A 60 13.09 -15.51 -2.32
CA TYR A 60 13.92 -14.55 -3.05
C TYR A 60 13.84 -14.80 -4.54
N LEU A 61 13.51 -13.76 -5.31
CA LEU A 61 13.55 -13.78 -6.77
C LEU A 61 14.62 -12.79 -7.26
N PRO A 62 15.45 -13.13 -8.26
CA PRO A 62 16.38 -12.17 -8.87
C PRO A 62 15.71 -10.87 -9.30
N TYR A 63 16.34 -9.72 -8.98
CA TYR A 63 15.83 -8.43 -9.46
C TYR A 63 16.17 -8.24 -10.94
N GLY A 64 15.26 -7.61 -11.70
CA GLY A 64 15.45 -7.30 -13.12
C GLY A 64 15.08 -8.41 -14.11
N ASP A 65 14.69 -9.59 -13.61
CA ASP A 65 14.11 -10.66 -14.41
C ASP A 65 12.61 -10.41 -14.71
N ASN A 66 12.06 -11.19 -15.65
CA ASN A 66 10.63 -11.16 -15.98
C ASN A 66 9.91 -12.37 -15.36
N TYR A 67 8.78 -12.10 -14.72
CA TYR A 67 7.98 -13.06 -13.97
C TYR A 67 6.54 -13.08 -14.45
N ASP A 68 5.94 -14.27 -14.47
CA ASP A 68 4.54 -14.47 -14.83
C ASP A 68 3.54 -14.17 -13.69
N TYR A 69 4.03 -13.69 -12.55
CA TYR A 69 3.20 -13.24 -11.43
C TYR A 69 2.73 -11.80 -11.65
N SER A 70 1.50 -11.52 -11.24
CA SER A 70 1.04 -10.13 -11.15
C SER A 70 1.61 -9.46 -9.91
N ALA A 71 2.15 -8.26 -10.04
CA ALA A 71 2.63 -7.48 -8.92
C ALA A 71 2.38 -5.97 -9.11
N TYR A 72 2.08 -5.28 -8.02
CA TYR A 72 1.81 -3.85 -8.03
C TYR A 72 2.24 -3.17 -6.73
N ARG A 73 2.49 -1.86 -6.82
CA ARG A 73 2.55 -0.97 -5.65
C ARG A 73 1.20 -0.28 -5.47
N LYS A 74 0.69 -0.27 -4.24
CA LYS A 74 -0.56 0.36 -3.84
C LYS A 74 -0.30 1.60 -2.99
N SER A 75 -1.04 2.66 -3.28
CA SER A 75 -1.25 3.80 -2.39
C SER A 75 -2.73 4.21 -2.37
N CYS A 76 -3.21 4.74 -1.25
CA CYS A 76 -4.60 5.20 -1.13
C CYS A 76 -4.67 6.71 -1.21
N PHE A 77 -5.69 7.22 -1.90
CA PHE A 77 -5.87 8.64 -2.14
C PHE A 77 -7.30 9.08 -1.95
N CYS A 78 -7.48 10.38 -1.71
CA CYS A 78 -8.76 11.06 -1.72
C CYS A 78 -8.63 12.43 -2.41
N ASN A 79 -9.76 13.05 -2.73
CA ASN A 79 -9.81 14.47 -3.06
C ASN A 79 -10.32 15.26 -1.86
N TYR A 80 -9.59 16.31 -1.46
CA TYR A 80 -10.02 17.24 -0.42
C TYR A 80 -9.77 18.67 -0.89
N LYS A 81 -10.80 19.53 -0.81
CA LYS A 81 -10.74 20.95 -1.25
C LYS A 81 -10.18 21.15 -2.68
N GLY A 82 -10.43 20.20 -3.58
CA GLY A 82 -9.99 20.27 -4.98
C GLY A 82 -8.57 19.77 -5.24
N TYR A 83 -7.88 19.21 -4.24
CA TYR A 83 -6.55 18.64 -4.39
C TYR A 83 -6.54 17.16 -4.02
N LYS A 84 -5.63 16.41 -4.64
CA LYS A 84 -5.38 15.00 -4.32
C LYS A 84 -4.46 14.90 -3.09
N PHE A 85 -4.80 14.02 -2.17
CA PHE A 85 -4.02 13.70 -0.97
C PHE A 85 -3.85 12.20 -0.85
N GLN A 86 -2.72 11.76 -0.29
CA GLN A 86 -2.55 10.37 0.09
C GLN A 86 -3.16 10.16 1.48
N CYS A 87 -3.96 9.11 1.66
CA CYS A 87 -4.49 8.71 2.95
C CYS A 87 -3.41 7.88 3.68
N LEU A 88 -3.08 8.24 4.92
CA LEU A 88 -2.03 7.57 5.71
C LEU A 88 -2.60 6.66 6.80
N GLY A 89 -3.74 7.03 7.39
CA GLY A 89 -4.34 6.28 8.48
C GLY A 89 -5.79 6.69 8.74
N LEU A 90 -6.53 5.79 9.39
CA LEU A 90 -7.90 6.01 9.87
C LEU A 90 -7.93 5.69 11.37
N THR A 91 -8.34 6.64 12.18
CA THR A 91 -8.52 6.43 13.63
C THR A 91 -9.92 5.91 13.95
N ASP A 92 -10.10 5.38 15.16
CA ASP A 92 -11.41 4.94 15.67
C ASP A 92 -12.45 6.08 15.71
N ASP A 93 -12.00 7.32 15.87
CA ASP A 93 -12.83 8.53 15.87
C ASP A 93 -13.19 9.03 14.45
N ARG A 94 -12.96 8.19 13.43
CA ARG A 94 -13.23 8.50 12.02
C ARG A 94 -12.45 9.73 11.52
N ILE A 95 -11.22 9.90 12.00
CA ILE A 95 -10.28 10.90 11.50
C ILE A 95 -9.32 10.23 10.53
N ILE A 96 -9.14 10.85 9.37
CA ILE A 96 -8.19 10.42 8.36
C ILE A 96 -7.03 11.40 8.33
N THR A 97 -5.81 10.87 8.49
CA THR A 97 -4.57 11.63 8.28
C THR A 97 -4.23 11.62 6.80
N LEU A 98 -4.03 12.82 6.26
CA LEU A 98 -3.74 13.08 4.85
C LEU A 98 -2.33 13.64 4.67
N ASP A 99 -1.59 13.08 3.72
CA ASP A 99 -0.35 13.63 3.19
C ASP A 99 -0.65 14.51 1.96
N PRO A 100 -0.37 15.82 2.03
CA PRO A 100 -0.64 16.77 0.96
C PRO A 100 0.25 16.58 -0.25
N SER A 101 -0.36 16.65 -1.44
CA SER A 101 0.39 16.79 -2.68
C SER A 101 1.28 18.04 -2.69
N ILE A 102 2.35 18.00 -3.48
CA ILE A 102 3.25 19.15 -3.70
C ILE A 102 2.47 20.38 -4.16
N GLU A 103 1.40 20.19 -4.95
CA GLU A 103 0.52 21.27 -5.41
C GLU A 103 -0.19 21.96 -4.24
N TYR A 104 -0.76 21.19 -3.30
CA TYR A 104 -1.40 21.74 -2.12
C TYR A 104 -0.39 22.40 -1.18
N GLN A 105 0.77 21.79 -0.95
CA GLN A 105 1.85 22.39 -0.15
C GLN A 105 2.27 23.74 -0.74
N THR A 106 2.42 23.81 -2.07
CA THR A 106 2.75 25.05 -2.78
C THR A 106 1.68 26.13 -2.63
N MET A 107 0.41 25.78 -2.73
CA MET A 107 -0.70 26.72 -2.57
C MET A 107 -0.85 27.22 -1.13
N SER A 108 -0.73 26.32 -0.16
CA SER A 108 -0.91 26.62 1.26
C SER A 108 0.30 27.32 1.89
N GLY A 109 1.48 27.19 1.28
CA GLY A 109 2.76 27.64 1.85
C GLY A 109 3.28 26.73 2.97
N ASP A 110 2.60 25.60 3.23
CA ASP A 110 2.99 24.62 4.22
C ASP A 110 3.84 23.53 3.55
N HIS A 111 5.15 23.70 3.61
CA HIS A 111 6.11 22.88 2.89
C HIS A 111 6.82 21.91 3.83
N ALA A 112 7.12 20.71 3.32
CA ALA A 112 8.04 19.80 3.97
C ALA A 112 9.40 20.46 4.24
N MET A 113 9.89 20.28 5.46
CA MET A 113 11.19 20.78 5.94
C MET A 113 11.89 19.68 6.73
N HIS A 114 13.18 19.84 6.99
CA HIS A 114 13.92 18.87 7.80
C HIS A 114 13.27 18.68 9.18
N GLY A 115 12.71 17.49 9.41
CA GLY A 115 12.02 17.14 10.66
C GLY A 115 10.54 17.55 10.71
N TYR A 116 9.95 17.98 9.59
CA TYR A 116 8.55 18.36 9.51
C TYR A 116 7.96 17.96 8.15
N ASP A 117 6.97 17.08 8.20
CA ASP A 117 6.15 16.73 7.05
C ASP A 117 4.72 17.28 7.28
N PRO A 118 4.23 18.17 6.39
CA PRO A 118 2.86 18.65 6.41
C PRO A 118 1.89 17.49 6.42
N HIS A 119 0.83 17.60 7.22
CA HIS A 119 -0.28 16.65 7.19
C HIS A 119 -1.56 17.36 7.61
N LEU A 120 -2.69 16.80 7.22
CA LEU A 120 -4.01 17.25 7.68
C LEU A 120 -4.78 16.10 8.29
N ASP A 121 -5.47 16.39 9.38
CA ASP A 121 -6.47 15.50 9.94
C ASP A 121 -7.86 16.01 9.53
N VAL A 122 -8.60 15.18 8.82
CA VAL A 122 -9.96 15.50 8.35
C VAL A 122 -10.94 14.47 8.85
N LYS A 123 -12.21 14.85 9.03
CA LYS A 123 -13.24 13.85 9.30
C LYS A 123 -13.47 13.04 8.04
N GLU A 124 -13.58 11.73 8.20
CA GLU A 124 -13.90 10.81 7.10
C GLU A 124 -15.19 11.20 6.37
N SER A 125 -16.16 11.80 7.06
CA SER A 125 -17.40 12.33 6.48
C SER A 125 -17.21 13.52 5.53
N GLU A 126 -16.04 14.17 5.52
CA GLU A 126 -15.72 15.28 4.60
C GLU A 126 -15.20 14.79 3.24
N LEU A 127 -14.92 13.49 3.10
CA LEU A 127 -14.36 12.90 1.89
C LEU A 127 -15.43 12.07 1.18
N ASP A 128 -15.80 12.43 -0.04
CA ASP A 128 -16.80 11.65 -0.79
C ASP A 128 -16.20 10.36 -1.34
N ASP A 129 -14.97 10.46 -1.85
CA ASP A 129 -14.27 9.38 -2.55
C ASP A 129 -12.90 9.09 -1.91
N ILE A 130 -12.64 7.81 -1.71
CA ILE A 130 -11.33 7.27 -1.31
C ILE A 130 -11.04 6.06 -2.19
N TRP A 131 -9.86 6.01 -2.82
CA TRP A 131 -9.51 4.93 -3.75
C TRP A 131 -8.06 4.47 -3.58
N GLU A 132 -7.81 3.23 -3.96
CA GLU A 132 -6.47 2.68 -4.18
C GLU A 132 -6.04 2.99 -5.60
N GLU A 133 -4.81 3.48 -5.77
CA GLU A 133 -4.11 3.43 -7.04
C GLU A 133 -3.06 2.33 -6.99
N ARG A 134 -3.07 1.49 -8.01
CA ARG A 134 -2.15 0.37 -8.19
C ARG A 134 -1.27 0.67 -9.39
N THR A 135 0.04 0.62 -9.17
CA THR A 135 1.04 0.89 -10.20
C THR A 135 1.87 -0.37 -10.45
N PRO A 136 2.22 -0.66 -11.71
CA PRO A 136 2.97 -1.87 -12.04
C PRO A 136 4.36 -1.87 -11.40
N ILE A 137 4.84 -3.06 -11.03
CA ILE A 137 6.24 -3.30 -10.66
C ILE A 137 6.96 -3.84 -11.90
N GLU A 138 8.09 -3.23 -12.25
CA GLU A 138 8.88 -3.64 -13.41
C GLU A 138 9.33 -5.11 -13.29
N GLY A 139 9.23 -5.85 -14.40
CA GLY A 139 9.53 -7.29 -14.44
C GLY A 139 8.37 -8.20 -14.05
N PHE A 140 7.21 -7.67 -13.67
CA PHE A 140 6.01 -8.46 -13.36
C PHE A 140 4.85 -8.14 -14.30
N LYS A 141 3.86 -9.03 -14.35
CA LYS A 141 2.57 -8.73 -14.99
C LYS A 141 1.78 -7.71 -14.18
N PHE A 142 0.87 -7.03 -14.85
CA PHE A 142 -0.05 -6.08 -14.24
C PHE A 142 -1.48 -6.42 -14.68
N ASP A 143 -1.98 -7.57 -14.23
CA ASP A 143 -3.32 -8.08 -14.57
C ASP A 143 -4.31 -7.75 -13.43
N VAL A 144 -4.42 -6.48 -13.07
CA VAL A 144 -5.30 -5.99 -12.01
C VAL A 144 -5.99 -4.69 -12.40
N GLU A 145 -7.09 -4.37 -11.74
CA GLU A 145 -7.73 -3.05 -11.85
C GLU A 145 -6.80 -1.97 -11.28
N PRO A 146 -6.42 -0.92 -12.04
CA PRO A 146 -5.48 0.11 -11.59
C PRO A 146 -6.07 1.03 -10.52
N ILE A 147 -7.39 1.23 -10.51
CA ILE A 147 -8.07 2.12 -9.57
C ILE A 147 -9.22 1.35 -8.90
N VAL A 148 -9.16 1.22 -7.57
CA VAL A 148 -10.20 0.52 -6.80
C VAL A 148 -10.76 1.46 -5.73
N TYR A 149 -12.05 1.76 -5.81
CA TYR A 149 -12.70 2.60 -4.82
C TYR A 149 -12.93 1.83 -3.51
N LEU A 150 -12.51 2.43 -2.40
CA LEU A 150 -12.81 2.00 -1.03
C LEU A 150 -14.05 2.71 -0.50
N LYS A 151 -14.20 3.98 -0.87
CA LYS A 151 -15.37 4.81 -0.59
C LYS A 151 -15.73 5.56 -1.88
N LYS A 152 -17.00 5.61 -2.23
CA LYS A 152 -17.50 6.32 -3.41
C LYS A 152 -18.82 6.99 -3.12
N ASP A 153 -18.98 8.25 -3.53
CA ASP A 153 -20.20 9.04 -3.33
C ASP A 153 -20.66 9.04 -1.86
N GLY A 154 -19.72 9.09 -0.91
CA GLY A 154 -20.01 9.08 0.52
C GLY A 154 -20.20 7.69 1.14
N VAL A 155 -20.17 6.60 0.35
CA VAL A 155 -20.47 5.24 0.80
C VAL A 155 -19.24 4.33 0.76
N TRP A 156 -18.95 3.63 1.85
CA TRP A 156 -17.88 2.63 1.90
C TRP A 156 -18.28 1.35 1.13
N LEU A 157 -17.38 0.88 0.28
CA LEU A 157 -17.50 -0.33 -0.54
C LEU A 157 -16.80 -1.54 0.10
N VAL A 158 -16.14 -1.33 1.23
CA VAL A 158 -15.41 -2.33 2.02
C VAL A 158 -15.90 -2.30 3.48
N GLU A 159 -15.80 -3.43 4.19
CA GLU A 159 -16.30 -3.58 5.57
C GLU A 159 -15.38 -2.93 6.61
N LEU A 160 -15.68 -1.69 7.02
CA LEU A 160 -14.95 -0.95 8.06
C LEU A 160 -14.82 -1.67 9.41
#